data_AF-A0A973AQ65-F1
#
_entry.id   AF-A0A973AQ65-F1
#
_cell.length_a   1.000
_cell.length_b   1.000
_cell.length_c   1.000
_cell.angle_alpha   90.00
_cell.angle_beta   90.00
_cell.angle_gamma   90.00
#
_symmetry.space_group_name_H-M   'P 1'
#
loop_
_entity.id
_entity.type
_entity.pdbx_description
1 polymer ?
#
loop_
_entity_poly.entity_id
_entity_poly.type
_entity_poly.pdbx_seq_one_letter_code
_entity_poly.pdbx_strand_id
1 'polypeptide(L)'
;MENDASRYTLILMDIHMPVKSGVEATVEIRHAQGDPPKNIPIVAVTADTSRENRHACEKAGINVFLEKPVNISELKKVVEIYM
;
A
#
# COMPACT_ATOMS: atom_id res chain seq x y z
N MET A 1 -22.95 18.76 3.19
CA MET A 1 -21.66 18.80 3.90
C MET A 1 -20.62 18.44 2.87
N GLU A 2 -19.85 19.42 2.43
CA GLU A 2 -18.91 19.26 1.32
C GLU A 2 -17.59 18.66 1.84
N ASN A 3 -17.30 17.46 1.35
CA ASN A 3 -16.02 16.94 0.81
C ASN A 3 -15.78 15.49 1.27
N ASP A 4 -16.64 14.56 0.84
CA ASP A 4 -16.57 13.12 1.16
C ASP A 4 -15.54 12.33 0.30
N ALA A 5 -14.67 13.04 -0.42
CA ALA A 5 -13.53 12.39 -1.08
C ALA A 5 -12.38 12.30 -0.08
N SER A 6 -12.01 11.06 0.27
CA SER A 6 -10.73 10.74 0.90
C SER A 6 -9.61 11.59 0.29
N ARG A 7 -8.76 12.21 1.12
CA ARG A 7 -7.67 13.07 0.61
C ARG A 7 -6.63 12.30 -0.21
N TYR A 8 -6.62 10.98 -0.04
CA TYR A 8 -5.73 10.07 -0.74
C TYR A 8 -6.53 9.03 -1.51
N THR A 9 -6.10 8.75 -2.73
CA THR A 9 -6.71 7.72 -3.60
C THR A 9 -5.88 6.45 -3.67
N LEU A 10 -4.60 6.50 -3.27
CA LEU A 10 -3.66 5.39 -3.28
C LEU A 10 -2.52 5.64 -2.28
N ILE A 11 -1.99 4.58 -1.68
CA ILE A 11 -0.83 4.62 -0.79
C ILE A 11 0.31 3.81 -1.42
N LEU A 12 1.48 4.42 -1.54
CA LEU A 12 2.74 3.71 -1.75
C LEU A 12 3.35 3.42 -0.37
N MET A 13 3.48 2.14 -0.02
CA MET A 13 3.87 1.68 1.31
C MET A 13 5.24 1.02 1.29
N ASP A 14 6.22 1.62 1.98
CA ASP A 14 7.49 0.92 2.22
C ASP A 14 7.30 -0.23 3.22
N ILE A 15 7.76 -1.42 2.87
CA ILE A 15 7.67 -2.58 3.77
C ILE A 15 8.69 -2.49 4.90
N HIS A 16 9.90 -2.00 4.60
CA HIS A 16 11.00 -1.94 5.56
C HIS A 16 11.16 -0.51 6.09
N MET A 17 10.49 -0.21 7.20
CA MET A 17 10.58 1.07 7.90
C MET A 17 11.06 0.87 9.34
N PRO A 18 11.78 1.84 9.94
CA PRO A 18 12.08 1.81 11.36
C PRO A 18 10.80 1.95 12.19
N VAL A 19 10.81 1.41 13.41
CA VAL A 19 9.72 1.45 14.41
C VAL A 19 8.50 0.60 14.07
N LYS A 20 7.95 0.69 12.84
CA LYS A 20 6.76 -0.07 12.40
C LYS A 20 6.92 -0.50 10.96
N SER A 21 6.70 -1.78 10.67
CA SER A 21 6.76 -2.29 9.29
C SER A 21 5.58 -1.82 8.45
N GLY A 22 5.74 -1.78 7.13
CA GLY A 22 4.64 -1.48 6.22
C GLY A 22 3.49 -2.49 6.30
N VAL A 23 3.78 -3.74 6.68
CA VAL A 23 2.77 -4.78 6.91
C VAL A 23 1.90 -4.42 8.12
N GLU A 24 2.52 -4.08 9.25
CA GLU A 24 1.80 -3.66 10.47
C GLU A 24 0.98 -2.39 10.22
N ALA A 25 1.56 -1.40 9.52
CA ALA A 25 0.87 -0.18 9.15
C ALA A 25 -0.34 -0.46 8.24
N THR A 26 -0.20 -1.39 7.28
CA THR A 26 -1.30 -1.81 6.40
C THR A 26 -2.45 -2.41 7.22
N VAL A 27 -2.15 -3.30 8.17
CA VAL A 27 -3.17 -3.89 9.05
C VAL A 27 -3.94 -2.80 9.80
N GLU A 28 -3.23 -1.83 10.40
CA GLU A 28 -3.88 -0.72 11.09
C GLU A 28 -4.78 0.11 10.17
N ILE A 29 -4.34 0.41 8.94
CA ILE A 29 -5.15 1.12 7.94
C ILE A 29 -6.42 0.32 7.59
N ARG A 30 -6.34 -1.01 7.47
CA ARG A 30 -7.51 -1.86 7.19
C ARG A 30 -8.52 -1.90 8.34
N HIS A 31 -8.09 -1.65 9.58
CA HIS A 31 -8.95 -1.63 10.76
C HIS A 31 -9.42 -0.23 11.18
N ALA A 32 -8.77 0.83 10.68
CA ALA A 32 -9.12 2.20 10.99
C ALA A 32 -10.52 2.59 10.46
N GLN A 33 -11.17 3.52 11.16
CA GLN A 33 -12.38 4.21 10.70
C GLN A 33 -11.99 5.65 10.32
N GLY A 34 -12.45 6.13 9.16
CA GLY A 34 -12.20 7.50 8.70
C GLY A 34 -11.34 7.59 7.43
N ASP A 35 -10.48 8.61 7.38
CA ASP A 35 -9.60 8.95 6.25
C ASP A 35 -8.15 8.52 6.56
N PRO A 36 -7.48 7.72 5.70
CA PRO A 36 -7.98 7.16 4.46
C PRO A 36 -8.96 5.99 4.70
N PRO A 37 -9.86 5.72 3.74
CA PRO A 37 -10.83 4.64 3.87
C PRO A 37 -10.10 3.30 3.90
N LYS A 38 -10.62 2.35 4.69
CA LYS A 38 -10.02 1.03 4.89
C LYS A 38 -9.75 0.25 3.60
N ASN A 39 -10.44 0.55 2.52
CA ASN A 39 -10.29 -0.09 1.21
C ASN A 39 -9.39 0.69 0.23
N ILE A 40 -8.70 1.75 0.68
CA ILE A 40 -7.74 2.48 -0.14
C ILE A 40 -6.71 1.51 -0.76
N PRO A 41 -6.42 1.59 -2.06
CA PRO A 41 -5.34 0.83 -2.68
C PRO A 41 -4.01 1.05 -1.97
N ILE A 42 -3.37 -0.03 -1.52
CA ILE A 42 -2.03 -0.01 -0.91
C ILE A 42 -1.08 -0.80 -1.82
N VAL A 43 -0.05 -0.13 -2.30
CA VAL A 43 1.01 -0.68 -3.14
C VAL A 43 2.28 -0.80 -2.31
N ALA A 44 2.70 -2.02 -2.01
CA ALA A 44 3.95 -2.28 -1.32
C ALA A 44 5.14 -1.92 -2.22
N VAL A 45 6.13 -1.24 -1.65
CA VAL A 45 7.40 -0.89 -2.28
C VAL A 45 8.50 -1.51 -1.44
N THR A 46 9.16 -2.56 -1.94
CA THR A 46 10.10 -3.36 -1.14
C THR A 46 11.33 -3.77 -1.94
N ALA A 47 12.48 -3.90 -1.27
CA ALA A 47 13.67 -4.52 -1.84
C ALA A 47 13.65 -6.06 -1.68
N ASP A 48 12.79 -6.59 -0.80
CA ASP A 48 12.66 -8.02 -0.53
C ASP A 48 11.29 -8.51 -1.00
N THR A 49 11.30 -9.29 -2.09
CA THR A 49 10.12 -9.86 -2.74
C THR A 49 9.93 -11.34 -2.44
N SER A 50 10.60 -11.85 -1.40
CA SER A 50 10.51 -13.25 -0.95
C SER A 50 9.07 -13.72 -0.73
N ARG A 51 8.88 -15.03 -0.86
CA ARG A 51 7.54 -15.65 -0.82
C ARG A 51 6.88 -15.49 0.56
N GLU A 52 7.66 -15.55 1.64
CA GLU A 52 7.18 -15.28 3.00
C GLU A 52 6.64 -13.85 3.14
N ASN A 53 7.38 -12.86 2.61
CA ASN A 53 6.96 -11.46 2.62
C ASN A 53 5.70 -11.23 1.78
N ARG A 54 5.60 -11.86 0.60
CA ARG A 54 4.39 -11.78 -0.23
C ARG A 54 3.15 -12.28 0.52
N HIS A 55 3.24 -13.44 1.16
CA HIS A 55 2.10 -14.01 1.89
C HIS A 55 1.68 -13.15 3.09
N ALA A 56 2.64 -12.59 3.82
CA ALA A 56 2.35 -11.68 4.93
C ALA A 56 1.67 -10.40 4.44
N CYS A 57 2.16 -9.83 3.35
CA CYS A 57 1.61 -8.63 2.75
C CYS A 57 0.20 -8.85 2.17
N GLU A 58 -0.04 -9.96 1.48
CA GLU A 58 -1.36 -10.35 0.97
C GLU A 58 -2.37 -10.47 2.11
N LYS A 59 -1.99 -11.14 3.21
CA LYS A 59 -2.84 -11.25 4.41
C LYS A 59 -3.14 -9.91 5.08
N ALA A 60 -2.18 -8.98 5.06
CA ALA A 60 -2.39 -7.63 5.57
C ALA A 60 -3.33 -6.79 4.69
N GLY A 61 -3.63 -7.24 3.46
CA GLY A 61 -4.48 -6.54 2.51
C GLY A 61 -3.73 -5.57 1.61
N ILE A 62 -2.45 -5.81 1.33
CA ILE A 62 -1.71 -5.12 0.27
C ILE A 62 -2.22 -5.58 -1.10
N ASN A 63 -2.39 -4.64 -2.03
CA ASN A 63 -3.00 -4.89 -3.33
C ASN A 63 -1.97 -5.20 -4.43
N VAL A 64 -0.84 -4.48 -4.44
CA VAL A 64 0.19 -4.57 -5.48
C VAL A 64 1.58 -4.49 -4.86
N PHE A 65 2.58 -5.07 -5.51
CA PHE A 65 3.98 -4.98 -5.13
C PHE A 65 4.79 -4.31 -6.24
N LEU A 66 5.69 -3.41 -5.84
CA LEU A 66 6.72 -2.82 -6.67
C LEU A 66 8.08 -3.09 -6.02
N GLU A 67 9.02 -3.56 -6.83
CA GLU A 67 10.38 -3.83 -6.37
C GLU A 67 11.21 -2.54 -6.37
N LYS A 68 12.08 -2.40 -5.36
CA LYS A 68 13.07 -1.31 -5.31
C LYS A 68 14.33 -1.72 -6.09
N PRO A 69 14.93 -0.83 -6.91
CA PRO A 69 14.51 0.54 -7.19
C PRO A 69 13.26 0.59 -8.09
N VAL A 70 12.32 1.48 -7.76
CA VAL A 70 11.00 1.54 -8.42
C VAL A 70 11.14 1.92 -9.89
N ASN A 71 10.65 1.06 -10.78
CA ASN A 71 10.54 1.37 -12.19
C ASN A 71 9.36 2.33 -12.43
N ILE A 72 9.64 3.50 -13.00
CA ILE A 72 8.62 4.53 -13.27
C ILE A 72 7.51 4.03 -14.21
N SER A 73 7.84 3.19 -15.19
CA SER A 73 6.85 2.63 -16.11
C SER A 73 5.92 1.64 -15.42
N GLU A 74 6.40 0.88 -14.44
CA GLU A 74 5.55 -0.01 -13.63
C GLU A 74 4.68 0.80 -12.68
N LEU A 75 5.25 1.81 -12.00
CA LEU A 75 4.50 2.70 -11.13
C LEU A 75 3.36 3.40 -11.89
N LYS A 76 3.62 3.89 -13.10
CA LYS A 76 2.59 4.52 -13.95
C LYS A 76 1.43 3.57 -14.23
N LYS A 77 1.71 2.32 -14.61
CA LYS A 77 0.67 1.31 -14.86
C LYS A 77 -0.17 1.06 -13.61
N VAL A 78 0.46 0.98 -12.43
CA VAL A 78 -0.27 0.77 -11.17
C VAL A 78 -1.17 1.97 -10.87
N VAL A 79 -0.65 3.19 -11.04
CA VAL A 79 -1.43 4.42 -10.85
C VAL A 79 -2.63 4.49 -11.80
N GLU A 80 -2.44 4.17 -13.08
CA GLU A 80 -3.50 4.12 -14.10
C GLU A 80 -4.59 3.07 -13.81
N ILE A 81 -4.28 2.02 -13.04
CA ILE A 81 -5.28 1.00 -12.63
C ILE A 81 -6.22 1.53 -11.53
N TYR A 82 -5.74 2.44 -10.68
CA TYR A 82 -6.44 2.88 -9.46
C TYR A 82 -6.94 4.33 -9.51
N MET A 83 -6.71 5.05 -10.60
CA MET A 83 -7.24 6.40 -10.88
C MET A 83 -8.21 6.35 -12.07
#